data_AF-A0A4R7CRB0-F1
#
_entry.id   AF-A0A4R7CRB0-F1
#
_cell.length_a   1.000
_cell.length_b   1.000
_cell.length_c   1.000
_cell.angle_alpha   90.00
_cell.angle_beta   90.00
_cell.angle_gamma   90.00
#
_symmetry.space_group_name_H-M   'P 1'
#
loop_
_entity.id
_entity.type
_entity.pdbx_description
1 polymer ?
#
loop_
_entity_poly.entity_id
_entity_poly.type
_entity_poly.pdbx_seq_one_letter_code
_entity_poly.pdbx_strand_id
1 'polypeptide(L)'
;MKIYPLKQYHVSPRTGKEFSIDIAYIESKNLSPWDFLKNVLEYLINEDIGHLEMSSIISQLEQLHIGFANSDNDFEKSALYQEISVINERLKHYYKEKTVTGKRKIEREMWSLLYYALRKFLSIESNQKYFEVDVLE
;
A
#
# COMPACT_ATOMS: atom_id res chain seq x y z
N MET A 1 -12.53 9.19 12.85
CA MET A 1 -11.49 8.33 12.27
C MET A 1 -11.33 7.09 13.18
N LYS A 2 -11.45 5.87 12.62
CA LYS A 2 -11.76 4.53 13.18
C LYS A 2 -11.67 3.41 12.09
N ILE A 3 -10.82 2.38 12.18
CA ILE A 3 -10.76 1.39 11.06
C ILE A 3 -12.04 0.56 11.07
N TYR A 4 -12.78 0.55 9.95
CA TYR A 4 -13.89 -0.37 9.78
C TYR A 4 -13.34 -1.64 9.11
N PRO A 5 -13.33 -2.80 9.81
CA PRO A 5 -12.99 -4.06 9.18
C PRO A 5 -14.15 -4.47 8.26
N LEU A 6 -14.01 -4.14 6.98
CA LEU A 6 -14.86 -4.71 5.94
C LEU A 6 -14.38 -6.15 5.71
N LYS A 7 -14.93 -7.09 6.49
CA LYS A 7 -14.79 -8.52 6.25
C LYS A 7 -15.48 -8.87 4.94
N GLN A 8 -14.71 -8.92 3.86
CA GLN A 8 -15.14 -9.60 2.65
C GLN A 8 -14.92 -11.10 2.85
N TYR A 9 -16.03 -11.83 2.89
CA TYR A 9 -16.04 -13.28 2.99
C TYR A 9 -15.74 -13.87 1.61
N HIS A 10 -14.61 -14.55 1.49
CA HIS A 10 -14.19 -15.21 0.27
C HIS A 10 -14.10 -16.73 0.48
N VAL A 11 -14.55 -17.48 -0.52
CA VAL A 11 -14.30 -18.92 -0.61
C VAL A 11 -13.08 -19.13 -1.50
N SER A 12 -12.06 -19.83 -1.01
CA SER A 12 -10.87 -20.16 -1.79
C SER A 12 -11.26 -21.06 -2.97
N PRO A 13 -11.11 -20.62 -4.24
CA PRO A 13 -11.46 -21.45 -5.40
C PRO A 13 -10.51 -22.66 -5.56
N ARG A 14 -9.41 -22.70 -4.81
CA ARG A 14 -8.40 -23.78 -4.84
C ARG A 14 -8.57 -24.79 -3.69
N THR A 15 -9.16 -24.40 -2.57
CA THR A 15 -9.26 -25.26 -1.36
C THR A 15 -10.68 -25.40 -0.80
N GLY A 16 -11.66 -24.64 -1.30
CA GLY A 16 -13.05 -24.66 -0.84
C GLY A 16 -13.27 -24.06 0.56
N LYS A 17 -12.23 -23.59 1.24
CA LYS A 17 -12.34 -23.00 2.57
C LYS A 17 -12.82 -21.55 2.49
N GLU A 18 -13.76 -21.19 3.35
CA GLU A 18 -14.09 -19.81 3.65
C GLU A 18 -12.99 -19.16 4.49
N PHE A 19 -12.69 -17.90 4.16
CA PHE A 19 -11.84 -17.02 4.96
C PHE A 19 -12.35 -15.58 4.81
N SER A 20 -12.20 -14.78 5.86
CA SER A 20 -12.52 -13.35 5.82
C SER A 20 -11.24 -12.56 5.60
N ILE A 21 -11.20 -11.75 4.53
CA ILE A 21 -10.15 -10.75 4.36
C ILE A 21 -10.59 -9.49 5.11
N ASP A 22 -9.81 -9.05 6.09
CA ASP A 22 -10.04 -7.78 6.78
C ASP A 22 -9.52 -6.63 5.91
N ILE A 23 -10.39 -6.06 5.06
CA ILE A 23 -10.04 -4.90 4.24
C ILE A 23 -10.05 -3.65 5.12
N ALA A 24 -8.91 -2.97 5.21
CA ALA A 24 -8.75 -1.75 5.97
C ALA A 24 -9.41 -0.56 5.26
N TYR A 25 -10.65 -0.24 5.62
CA TYR A 25 -11.19 1.10 5.39
C TYR A 25 -10.68 2.04 6.47
N ILE A 26 -9.68 2.85 6.14
CA ILE A 26 -9.13 3.87 7.05
C ILE A 26 -10.02 5.10 7.07
N GLU A 27 -11.02 5.04 7.92
CA GLU A 27 -11.05 6.03 9.00
C GLU A 27 -9.96 5.48 10.01
N SER A 28 -9.10 6.25 10.71
CA SER A 28 -8.34 5.73 11.90
C SER A 28 -7.91 6.82 12.89
N LYS A 29 -8.11 6.64 14.22
CA LYS A 29 -7.86 7.75 15.19
C LYS A 29 -6.40 7.86 15.67
N ASN A 30 -5.67 6.75 15.78
CA ASN A 30 -4.32 6.69 16.39
C ASN A 30 -3.31 5.77 15.67
N LEU A 31 -3.58 5.26 14.46
CA LEU A 31 -2.56 4.45 13.75
C LEU A 31 -1.56 5.40 13.06
N SER A 32 -0.27 5.31 13.39
CA SER A 32 0.74 6.15 12.75
C SER A 32 0.94 5.74 11.28
N PRO A 33 1.30 6.68 10.38
CA PRO A 33 1.67 6.33 9.00
C PRO A 33 2.81 5.30 8.92
N TRP A 34 3.76 5.37 9.85
CA TRP A 34 4.89 4.43 9.91
C TRP A 34 4.45 2.99 10.24
N ASP A 35 3.47 2.83 11.15
CA ASP A 35 2.94 1.50 11.48
C ASP A 35 2.00 0.98 10.39
N PHE A 36 1.28 1.85 9.68
CA PHE A 36 0.57 1.48 8.45
C PHE A 36 1.53 0.89 7.41
N LEU A 37 2.66 1.55 7.15
CA LEU A 37 3.67 1.06 6.20
C LEU A 37 4.22 -0.33 6.60
N LYS A 38 4.47 -0.57 7.89
CA LYS A 38 4.90 -1.89 8.39
C LYS A 38 3.85 -2.98 8.13
N ASN A 39 2.58 -2.69 8.44
CA ASN A 39 1.48 -3.61 8.22
C ASN A 39 1.30 -3.96 6.73
N VAL A 40 1.46 -2.98 5.83
CA VAL A 40 1.45 -3.23 4.38
C VAL A 40 2.61 -4.13 3.96
N LEU A 41 3.82 -3.95 4.51
CA LEU A 41 4.96 -4.82 4.21
C LEU A 41 4.74 -6.25 4.73
N GLU A 42 4.19 -6.42 5.93
CA GLU A 42 3.86 -7.72 6.49
C GLU A 42 2.78 -8.44 5.67
N TYR A 43 1.76 -7.71 5.20
CA TYR A 43 0.74 -8.24 4.29
C TYR A 43 1.34 -8.68 2.95
N LEU A 44 2.23 -7.87 2.35
CA LEU A 44 2.97 -8.20 1.13
C LEU A 44 3.85 -9.46 1.26
N ILE A 45 4.39 -9.73 2.45
CA ILE A 45 5.24 -10.91 2.71
C ILE A 45 4.42 -12.20 2.77
N ASN A 46 3.22 -12.15 3.33
CA ASN A 46 2.46 -13.35 3.70
C ASN A 46 1.35 -13.73 2.69
N GLU A 47 0.85 -12.80 1.88
CA GLU A 47 -0.35 -13.00 1.05
C GLU A 47 -0.09 -12.88 -0.47
N ASP A 48 -0.88 -13.61 -1.27
CA ASP A 48 -0.90 -13.52 -2.75
C ASP A 48 -1.85 -12.39 -3.17
N ILE A 49 -1.30 -11.17 -3.34
CA ILE A 49 -2.10 -9.94 -3.50
C ILE A 49 -2.62 -9.77 -4.93
N GLY A 50 -3.95 -9.72 -5.08
CA GLY A 50 -4.64 -9.40 -6.33
C GLY A 50 -4.61 -7.90 -6.68
N HIS A 51 -4.99 -7.57 -7.92
CA HIS A 51 -5.02 -6.19 -8.41
C HIS A 51 -5.99 -5.24 -7.66
N LEU A 52 -7.07 -5.75 -7.04
CA LEU A 52 -8.03 -4.91 -6.31
C LEU A 52 -7.45 -4.46 -4.98
N GLU A 53 -6.82 -5.40 -4.28
CA GLU A 53 -6.07 -5.19 -3.05
C GLU A 53 -4.86 -4.28 -3.32
N MET A 54 -4.11 -4.52 -4.40
CA MET A 54 -3.02 -3.66 -4.84
C MET A 54 -3.50 -2.23 -5.11
N SER A 55 -4.62 -2.05 -5.81
CA SER A 55 -5.23 -0.73 -6.06
C SER A 55 -5.62 -0.02 -4.76
N SER A 56 -6.16 -0.75 -3.78
CA SER A 56 -6.53 -0.18 -2.47
C SER A 56 -5.31 0.23 -1.65
N ILE A 57 -4.26 -0.60 -1.64
CA ILE A 57 -3.00 -0.31 -0.97
C ILE A 57 -2.33 0.94 -1.57
N ILE A 58 -2.23 1.00 -2.91
CA ILE A 58 -1.64 2.15 -3.61
C ILE A 58 -2.40 3.44 -3.33
N SER A 59 -3.74 3.43 -3.41
CA SER A 59 -4.54 4.63 -3.13
C SER A 59 -4.40 5.13 -1.68
N GLN A 60 -4.18 4.23 -0.71
CA GLN A 60 -3.90 4.61 0.68
C GLN A 60 -2.47 5.13 0.88
N LEU A 61 -1.48 4.52 0.22
CA LEU A 61 -0.09 4.96 0.23
C LEU A 61 0.09 6.35 -0.40
N GLU A 62 -0.63 6.64 -1.50
CA GLU A 62 -0.66 7.96 -2.11
C GLU A 62 -1.19 9.02 -1.14
N GLN A 63 -2.16 8.68 -0.28
CA GLN A 63 -2.75 9.63 0.68
C GLN A 63 -1.89 9.92 1.93
N LEU A 64 -0.75 9.22 2.13
CA LEU A 64 0.06 9.39 3.35
C LEU A 64 0.72 10.78 3.50
N HIS A 65 0.87 11.54 2.42
CA HIS A 65 1.35 12.93 2.49
C HIS A 65 0.29 13.91 3.02
N ILE A 66 -1.00 13.53 3.00
CA ILE A 66 -2.12 14.42 3.33
C ILE A 66 -2.22 14.59 4.85
N GLY A 67 -1.51 15.59 5.37
CA GLY A 67 -1.50 15.98 6.79
C GLY A 67 -0.12 16.11 7.43
N PHE A 68 0.96 15.74 6.72
CA PHE A 68 2.33 15.78 7.21
C PHE A 68 3.17 16.68 6.28
N ALA A 69 2.94 17.99 6.39
CA ALA A 69 3.56 19.01 5.55
C ALA A 69 4.69 19.74 6.28
N ASN A 70 5.72 18.98 6.71
CA ASN A 70 6.96 19.59 7.18
C ASN A 70 7.73 20.11 5.96
N SER A 71 7.99 21.43 5.87
CA SER A 71 8.46 22.08 4.63
C SER A 71 9.77 21.49 4.09
N ASP A 72 10.56 20.91 4.98
CA ASP A 72 11.92 20.45 4.71
C ASP A 72 11.97 18.94 4.39
N ASN A 73 10.91 18.18 4.73
CA ASN A 73 10.82 16.72 4.54
C ASN A 73 9.54 16.32 3.80
N ASP A 74 9.48 16.68 2.53
CA ASP A 74 8.38 16.33 1.62
C ASP A 74 8.41 14.83 1.23
N PHE A 75 7.40 14.07 1.66
CA PHE A 75 7.26 12.64 1.35
C PHE A 75 7.10 12.38 -0.16
N GLU A 76 6.58 13.33 -0.96
CA GLU A 76 6.46 13.16 -2.41
C GLU A 76 7.82 13.05 -3.11
N LYS A 77 8.87 13.61 -2.50
CA LYS A 77 10.25 13.50 -2.97
C LYS A 77 10.91 12.17 -2.59
N SER A 78 10.26 11.33 -1.78
CA SER A 78 10.81 10.03 -1.38
C SER A 78 10.84 9.03 -2.54
N ALA A 79 11.83 8.15 -2.53
CA ALA A 79 11.91 7.05 -3.50
C ALA A 79 10.69 6.10 -3.41
N LEU A 80 10.05 5.99 -2.24
CA LEU A 80 8.83 5.20 -2.08
C LEU A 80 7.66 5.82 -2.85
N TYR A 81 7.44 7.13 -2.75
CA TYR A 81 6.37 7.81 -3.47
C TYR A 81 6.56 7.79 -5.00
N GLN A 82 7.80 7.93 -5.46
CA GLN A 82 8.14 7.77 -6.89
C GLN A 82 7.77 6.38 -7.41
N GLU A 83 8.08 5.31 -6.66
CA GLU A 83 7.71 3.94 -7.05
C GLU A 83 6.19 3.70 -6.97
N ILE A 84 5.49 4.28 -5.98
CA ILE A 84 4.01 4.26 -5.90
C ILE A 84 3.38 4.86 -7.17
N SER A 85 3.89 6.00 -7.63
CA SER A 85 3.45 6.64 -8.88
C SER A 85 3.67 5.73 -10.10
N VAL A 86 4.83 5.07 -10.21
CA VAL A 86 5.12 4.08 -11.26
C VAL A 86 4.17 2.89 -11.20
N ILE A 87 3.81 2.41 -10.00
CA ILE A 87 2.85 1.32 -9.82
C ILE A 87 1.44 1.76 -10.25
N ASN A 88 1.03 2.99 -9.97
CA ASN A 88 -0.28 3.52 -10.42
C ASN A 88 -0.35 3.58 -11.97
N GLU A 89 0.72 3.97 -12.66
CA GLU A 89 0.78 3.83 -14.13
C GLU A 89 0.68 2.37 -14.60
N ARG A 90 1.37 1.42 -13.93
CA ARG A 90 1.22 -0.01 -14.24
C ARG A 90 -0.20 -0.53 -13.99
N LEU A 91 -0.92 -0.01 -13.00
CA LEU A 91 -2.32 -0.34 -12.77
C LEU A 91 -3.21 0.15 -13.93
N LYS A 92 -2.94 1.33 -14.51
CA LYS A 92 -3.60 1.80 -15.74
C LYS A 92 -3.29 0.89 -16.94
N HIS A 93 -2.10 0.27 -17.01
CA HIS A 93 -1.79 -0.77 -17.99
C HIS A 93 -2.54 -2.09 -17.73
N TYR A 94 -2.68 -2.51 -16.47
CA TYR A 94 -3.42 -3.71 -16.09
C TYR A 94 -4.88 -3.71 -16.62
N TYR A 95 -5.58 -2.58 -16.52
CA TYR A 95 -6.95 -2.44 -17.04
C TYR A 95 -7.03 -2.45 -18.57
N LYS A 96 -5.96 -2.08 -19.27
CA LYS A 96 -5.87 -2.09 -20.75
C LYS A 96 -5.44 -3.45 -21.31
N GLU A 97 -4.76 -4.27 -20.52
CA GLU A 97 -4.30 -5.61 -20.90
C GLU A 97 -5.49 -6.56 -21.14
N LYS A 98 -5.42 -7.34 -22.22
CA LYS A 98 -6.52 -8.23 -22.67
C LYS A 98 -6.28 -9.70 -22.31
N THR A 99 -5.04 -10.07 -22.02
CA THR A 99 -4.64 -11.44 -21.73
C THR A 99 -4.52 -11.69 -20.22
N VAL A 100 -5.01 -12.85 -19.76
CA VAL A 100 -4.86 -13.26 -18.35
C VAL A 100 -3.38 -13.37 -17.96
N THR A 101 -2.53 -13.84 -18.88
CA THR A 101 -1.09 -13.97 -18.67
C THR A 101 -0.40 -12.62 -18.53
N GLY A 102 -0.76 -11.63 -19.35
CA GLY A 102 -0.26 -10.25 -19.23
C GLY A 102 -0.70 -9.60 -17.92
N LYS A 103 -1.98 -9.75 -17.55
CA LYS A 103 -2.52 -9.27 -16.27
C LYS A 103 -1.74 -9.80 -15.06
N ARG A 104 -1.52 -11.11 -15.00
CA ARG A 104 -0.71 -11.77 -13.94
C ARG A 104 0.75 -11.33 -13.94
N LYS A 105 1.32 -11.02 -15.10
CA LYS A 105 2.68 -10.46 -15.19
C LYS A 105 2.71 -9.06 -14.55
N ILE A 106 1.74 -8.21 -14.89
CA ILE A 106 1.64 -6.86 -14.33
C ILE A 106 1.38 -6.90 -12.81
N GLU A 107 0.50 -7.77 -12.32
CA GLU A 107 0.26 -7.99 -10.87
C GLU A 107 1.57 -8.32 -10.12
N ARG A 108 2.36 -9.28 -10.62
CA ARG A 108 3.67 -9.65 -10.04
C ARG A 108 4.70 -8.52 -10.09
N GLU A 109 4.71 -7.75 -11.17
CA GLU A 109 5.61 -6.59 -11.30
C GLU A 109 5.24 -5.48 -10.31
N MET A 110 3.95 -5.17 -10.16
CA MET A 110 3.46 -4.20 -9.16
C MET A 110 3.77 -4.64 -7.73
N TRP A 111 3.50 -5.91 -7.40
CA TRP A 111 3.86 -6.49 -6.10
C TRP A 111 5.37 -6.40 -5.84
N SER A 112 6.20 -6.73 -6.83
CA SER A 112 7.66 -6.70 -6.68
C SER A 112 8.17 -5.29 -6.42
N LEU A 113 7.73 -4.31 -7.21
CA LEU A 113 8.10 -2.91 -7.04
C LEU A 113 7.70 -2.41 -5.64
N LEU A 114 6.45 -2.65 -5.24
CA LEU A 114 5.95 -2.20 -3.95
C LEU A 114 6.72 -2.84 -2.79
N TYR A 115 6.89 -4.16 -2.82
CA TYR A 115 7.63 -4.92 -1.81
C TYR A 115 9.07 -4.40 -1.65
N TYR A 116 9.82 -4.23 -2.75
CA TYR A 116 11.21 -3.78 -2.66
C TYR A 116 11.33 -2.30 -2.26
N ALA A 117 10.47 -1.42 -2.78
CA ALA A 117 10.44 0.00 -2.43
C ALA A 117 10.12 0.19 -0.93
N LEU A 118 9.07 -0.46 -0.46
CA LEU A 118 8.60 -0.38 0.92
C LEU A 118 9.61 -0.98 1.91
N ARG A 119 10.16 -2.16 1.59
CA ARG A 119 11.21 -2.80 2.40
C ARG A 119 12.46 -1.92 2.50
N LYS A 120 12.88 -1.30 1.40
CA LYS A 120 14.03 -0.36 1.39
C LYS A 120 13.73 0.89 2.22
N PHE A 121 12.55 1.47 2.05
CA PHE A 121 12.14 2.67 2.77
C PHE A 121 12.06 2.45 4.30
N LEU A 122 11.45 1.33 4.73
CA LEU A 122 11.35 0.96 6.15
C LEU A 122 12.69 0.54 6.79
N SER A 123 13.69 0.14 5.98
CA SER A 123 15.03 -0.20 6.49
C SER A 123 15.88 1.01 6.91
N ILE A 124 15.41 2.23 6.61
CA ILE A 124 16.08 3.49 6.93
C ILE A 124 15.24 4.20 8.00
N GLU A 125 15.63 4.06 9.26
CA GLU A 125 14.87 4.55 10.42
C GLU A 125 14.60 6.07 10.35
N SER A 126 15.51 6.86 9.78
CA SER A 126 15.33 8.31 9.60
C SER A 126 14.17 8.68 8.66
N ASN A 127 13.65 7.74 7.87
CA ASN A 127 12.45 7.97 7.04
C ASN A 127 11.16 8.08 7.87
N GLN A 128 11.17 7.71 9.16
CA GLN A 128 10.04 7.96 10.04
C GLN A 128 9.72 9.46 10.16
N LYS A 129 10.73 10.33 9.97
CA LYS A 129 10.61 11.79 10.02
C LYS A 129 9.70 12.40 8.95
N TYR A 130 9.43 11.69 7.84
CA TYR A 130 8.43 12.11 6.85
C TYR A 130 7.00 12.17 7.42
N PHE A 131 6.77 11.60 8.61
CA PHE A 131 5.47 11.50 9.26
C PHE A 131 5.45 12.12 10.67
N GLU A 132 6.48 12.89 11.02
CA GLU A 132 6.48 13.72 12.21
C GLU A 132 5.59 14.95 11.94
N VAL A 133 4.60 15.17 12.82
CA VAL A 133 3.74 16.36 12.74
C VAL A 133 4.59 17.57 13.13
N ASP A 134 4.54 18.65 12.34
CA ASP A 134 5.08 19.94 12.78
C ASP A 134 4.30 20.42 14.02
N VAL A 135 4.92 20.24 15.18
CA VAL A 135 4.53 20.92 16.40
C VAL A 135 5.04 22.35 16.28
N LEU A 136 4.27 23.18 15.58
CA LEU A 136 4.40 24.64 15.65
C LEU A 136 4.10 25.08 17.09
N GLU A 137 5.15 25.33 17.86
CA GLU A 137 5.11 26.12 19.11
C GLU A 137 4.86 27.61 18.83
#